data_AF-A0A327J019-F1
#
_entry.id   AF-A0A327J019-F1
#
_cell.length_a   1.000
_cell.length_b   1.000
_cell.length_c   1.000
_cell.angle_alpha   90.00
_cell.angle_beta   90.00
_cell.angle_gamma   90.00
#
_symmetry.space_group_name_H-M   'P 1'
#
loop_
_entity.id
_entity.type
_entity.pdbx_description
1 polymer ?
#
loop_
_entity_poly.entity_id
_entity_poly.type
_entity_poly.pdbx_seq_one_letter_code
_entity_poly.pdbx_strand_id
1 'polypeptide(L)'
;MKREFLKQFLNKISNFPSWVKEIIYKKLSEEFDNKENPAYIFAAYKPILTYKGRCELEFKKSGFDTNIYNILQGADSDCSISEITLNTYLSMEELAGYFLFCVDEGFFELPDNSQILNIAGFLTGKYNTGEYFVNSGTITESQLDDAVKNNNNKEPNKKFGQVLVDLGLISQKQLDTILSIKEEAKKRFILDYNDVPKFNSEYAKEKDNYEKQIEDLKQENAILKKKLEQLLTMVKRND
;
A
#
# COMPACT_ATOMS: atom_id res chain seq x y z
N MET A 1 -18.76 0.93 -0.33
CA MET A 1 -17.98 2.16 -0.63
C MET A 1 -16.52 1.86 -0.35
N LYS A 2 -15.77 1.35 -1.34
CA LYS A 2 -14.30 1.10 -1.34
C LYS A 2 -14.00 0.13 -2.49
N ARG A 3 -13.90 0.64 -3.71
CA ARG A 3 -13.13 -0.02 -4.78
C ARG A 3 -12.54 1.11 -5.58
N GLU A 4 -11.22 1.10 -5.71
CA GLU A 4 -10.44 2.03 -6.52
C GLU A 4 -10.10 3.39 -5.89
N PHE A 5 -9.73 3.42 -4.61
CA PHE A 5 -9.18 4.63 -3.97
C PHE A 5 -8.04 5.24 -4.79
N LEU A 6 -7.09 4.42 -5.26
CA LEU A 6 -5.95 4.89 -6.06
C LEU A 6 -6.41 5.55 -7.36
N LYS A 7 -7.31 4.91 -8.12
CA LYS A 7 -7.84 5.50 -9.36
C LYS A 7 -8.63 6.77 -9.09
N GLN A 8 -9.43 6.83 -8.02
CA GLN A 8 -10.13 8.06 -7.62
C GLN A 8 -9.15 9.19 -7.27
N PHE A 9 -8.05 8.87 -6.59
CA PHE A 9 -7.00 9.82 -6.25
C PHE A 9 -6.25 10.32 -7.49
N LEU A 10 -5.83 9.41 -8.37
CA LEU A 10 -5.17 9.75 -9.63
C LEU A 10 -6.08 10.57 -10.55
N ASN A 11 -7.38 10.24 -10.60
CA ASN A 11 -8.36 11.04 -11.34
C ASN A 11 -8.47 12.47 -10.79
N LYS A 12 -8.43 12.66 -9.46
CA LYS A 12 -8.39 14.00 -8.86
C LYS A 12 -7.13 14.77 -9.26
N ILE A 13 -5.96 14.13 -9.22
CA ILE A 13 -4.69 14.76 -9.64
C ILE A 13 -4.73 15.11 -11.13
N SER A 14 -5.28 14.23 -11.98
CA SER A 14 -5.38 14.45 -13.42
C SER A 14 -6.17 15.73 -13.76
N ASN A 15 -7.20 16.03 -12.96
CA ASN A 15 -8.04 17.21 -13.09
C ASN A 15 -7.36 18.50 -12.61
N PHE A 16 -6.18 18.44 -12.00
CA PHE A 16 -5.46 19.65 -11.60
C PHE A 16 -4.91 20.41 -12.82
N PRO A 17 -4.74 21.75 -12.69
CA PRO A 17 -4.07 22.55 -13.71
C PRO A 17 -2.67 22.01 -14.04
N SER A 18 -2.23 22.17 -15.29
CA SER A 18 -0.93 21.64 -15.76
C SER A 18 0.26 22.09 -14.90
N TRP A 19 0.29 23.35 -14.46
CA TRP A 19 1.36 23.88 -13.61
C TRP A 19 1.43 23.18 -12.24
N VAL A 20 0.29 22.75 -11.68
CA VAL A 20 0.27 21.98 -10.41
C VAL A 20 0.81 20.58 -10.65
N LYS A 21 0.40 19.93 -11.75
CA LYS A 21 0.87 18.60 -12.12
C LYS A 21 2.38 18.59 -12.35
N GLU A 22 2.93 19.63 -12.98
CA GLU A 22 4.38 19.81 -13.17
C GLU A 22 5.13 19.95 -11.85
N ILE A 23 4.60 20.73 -10.89
CA ILE A 23 5.22 20.85 -9.55
C ILE A 23 5.21 19.50 -8.82
N ILE A 24 4.07 18.80 -8.83
CA ILE A 24 3.95 17.48 -8.19
C ILE A 24 4.94 16.50 -8.84
N TYR A 25 4.95 16.44 -10.18
CA TYR A 25 5.85 15.57 -10.92
C TYR A 25 7.31 15.88 -10.60
N LYS A 26 7.72 17.16 -10.66
CA LYS A 26 9.10 17.56 -10.38
C LYS A 26 9.52 17.14 -8.98
N LYS A 27 8.70 17.43 -7.97
CA LYS A 27 8.97 17.08 -6.58
C LYS A 27 9.09 15.56 -6.37
N LEU A 28 8.19 14.78 -6.98
CA LEU A 28 8.28 13.31 -6.93
C LEU A 28 9.50 12.79 -7.69
N SER A 29 9.80 13.35 -8.87
CA SER A 29 10.95 12.92 -9.69
C SER A 29 12.31 13.22 -9.05
N GLU A 30 12.39 14.21 -8.16
CA GLU A 30 13.60 14.48 -7.38
C GLU A 30 13.88 13.39 -6.34
N GLU A 31 12.86 12.63 -5.93
CA GLU A 31 12.96 11.56 -4.93
C GLU A 31 13.25 10.17 -5.55
N PHE A 32 13.09 10.01 -6.87
CA PHE A 32 13.28 8.74 -7.57
C PHE A 32 14.38 8.84 -8.64
N ASP A 33 15.40 7.97 -8.54
CA ASP A 33 16.39 7.79 -9.62
C ASP A 33 15.72 7.04 -10.80
N ASN A 34 15.91 7.52 -12.03
CA ASN A 34 15.28 7.05 -13.29
C ASN A 34 15.57 5.57 -13.71
N LYS A 35 16.10 4.73 -12.81
CA LYS A 35 16.43 3.33 -13.11
C LYS A 35 15.40 2.39 -12.52
N GLU A 36 15.16 1.28 -13.21
CA GLU A 36 14.24 0.19 -12.86
C GLU A 36 14.19 -0.05 -11.34
N ASN A 37 13.13 0.43 -10.71
CA ASN A 37 12.91 0.21 -9.29
C ASN A 37 12.23 -1.16 -9.13
N PRO A 38 12.89 -2.16 -8.50
CA PRO A 38 12.30 -3.48 -8.32
C PRO A 38 10.94 -3.42 -7.59
N ALA A 39 10.75 -2.47 -6.69
CA ALA A 39 9.47 -2.29 -6.00
C ALA A 39 8.33 -1.94 -6.98
N TYR A 40 8.61 -1.14 -8.02
CA TYR A 40 7.63 -0.80 -9.04
C TYR A 40 7.21 -2.01 -9.86
N ILE A 41 8.16 -2.87 -10.24
CA ILE A 41 7.89 -4.09 -11.02
C ILE A 41 6.87 -4.97 -10.30
N PHE A 42 7.06 -5.19 -9.00
CA PHE A 42 6.12 -5.97 -8.21
C PHE A 42 4.80 -5.23 -7.96
N ALA A 43 4.84 -3.95 -7.60
CA ALA A 43 3.64 -3.16 -7.29
C ALA A 43 2.70 -2.93 -8.50
N ALA A 44 3.24 -2.87 -9.71
CA ALA A 44 2.50 -2.69 -10.95
C ALA A 44 1.96 -4.02 -11.52
N TYR A 45 2.46 -5.16 -11.04
CA TYR A 45 2.04 -6.47 -11.54
C TYR A 45 0.54 -6.73 -11.30
N LYS A 46 -0.11 -7.40 -12.25
CA LYS A 46 -1.49 -7.84 -12.16
C LYS A 46 -1.55 -9.36 -12.10
N PRO A 47 -1.87 -9.96 -10.95
CA PRO A 47 -1.95 -11.41 -10.83
C PRO A 47 -3.13 -11.96 -11.63
N ILE A 48 -2.90 -13.09 -12.32
CA ILE A 48 -3.92 -13.78 -13.13
C ILE A 48 -4.40 -15.02 -12.38
N LEU A 49 -5.71 -15.14 -12.21
CA LEU A 49 -6.33 -16.31 -11.58
C LEU A 49 -6.36 -17.51 -12.52
N THR A 50 -5.91 -18.66 -12.01
CA THR A 50 -6.13 -19.95 -12.66
C THR A 50 -7.59 -20.38 -12.51
N TYR A 51 -7.99 -21.41 -13.27
CA TYR A 51 -9.30 -22.06 -13.07
C TYR A 51 -9.47 -22.56 -11.62
N LYS A 52 -8.42 -23.14 -11.03
CA LYS A 52 -8.42 -23.58 -9.62
C LYS A 52 -8.67 -22.41 -8.67
N GLY A 53 -7.99 -21.27 -8.90
CA GLY A 53 -8.17 -20.05 -8.11
C GLY A 53 -9.59 -19.49 -8.20
N ARG A 54 -10.19 -19.47 -9.38
CA ARG A 54 -11.59 -19.05 -9.58
C ARG A 54 -12.57 -19.95 -8.83
N CYS A 55 -12.41 -21.27 -8.93
CA CYS A 55 -13.25 -22.20 -8.19
C CYS A 55 -13.10 -22.04 -6.67
N GLU A 56 -11.89 -21.85 -6.16
CA GLU A 56 -11.69 -21.62 -4.72
C GLU A 56 -12.34 -20.31 -4.26
N LEU A 57 -12.28 -19.25 -5.07
CA LEU A 57 -12.94 -17.97 -4.76
C LEU A 57 -14.47 -18.11 -4.68
N GLU A 58 -15.08 -18.88 -5.58
CA GLU A 58 -16.54 -19.10 -5.63
C GLU A 58 -17.03 -20.04 -4.52
N PHE A 59 -16.38 -21.19 -4.35
CA PHE A 59 -16.87 -22.25 -3.47
C PHE A 59 -16.27 -22.20 -2.06
N LYS A 60 -15.12 -21.54 -1.89
CA LYS A 60 -14.41 -21.38 -0.60
C LYS A 60 -14.24 -22.69 0.17
N LYS A 61 -13.95 -23.77 -0.55
CA LYS A 61 -13.95 -25.14 -0.01
C LYS A 61 -12.89 -25.33 1.06
N SER A 62 -11.78 -24.60 0.94
CA SER A 62 -10.60 -24.76 1.78
C SER A 62 -10.65 -23.88 3.04
N GLY A 63 -11.55 -22.89 3.09
CA GLY A 63 -11.78 -22.08 4.29
C GLY A 63 -10.59 -21.21 4.72
N PHE A 64 -9.80 -20.70 3.77
CA PHE A 64 -8.64 -19.85 4.03
C PHE A 64 -8.96 -18.52 4.75
N ASP A 65 -7.91 -17.81 5.16
CA ASP A 65 -8.05 -16.48 5.74
C ASP A 65 -8.77 -15.49 4.81
N THR A 66 -9.43 -14.51 5.42
CA THR A 66 -10.20 -13.48 4.69
C THR A 66 -9.31 -12.71 3.71
N ASN A 67 -8.05 -12.45 4.04
CA ASN A 67 -7.14 -11.72 3.16
C ASN A 67 -6.81 -12.49 1.89
N ILE A 68 -6.70 -13.83 1.95
CA ILE A 68 -6.47 -14.67 0.76
C ILE A 68 -7.64 -14.46 -0.22
N TYR A 69 -8.88 -14.54 0.26
CA TYR A 69 -10.03 -14.30 -0.61
C TYR A 69 -10.14 -12.86 -1.11
N ASN A 70 -9.73 -11.87 -0.32
CA ASN A 70 -9.68 -10.48 -0.77
C ASN A 70 -8.67 -10.28 -1.92
N ILE A 71 -7.55 -10.99 -1.86
CA ILE A 71 -6.49 -10.94 -2.88
C ILE A 71 -6.95 -11.67 -4.15
N LEU A 72 -7.56 -12.85 -4.02
CA LEU A 72 -8.17 -13.56 -5.15
C LEU A 72 -9.27 -12.71 -5.81
N GLN A 73 -10.13 -12.07 -5.02
CA GLN A 73 -11.15 -11.15 -5.55
C GLN A 73 -10.54 -9.92 -6.25
N GLY A 74 -9.43 -9.41 -5.73
CA GLY A 74 -8.68 -8.33 -6.36
C GLY A 74 -8.13 -8.73 -7.72
N ALA A 75 -7.54 -9.93 -7.81
CA ALA A 75 -7.05 -10.50 -9.06
C ALA A 75 -8.19 -10.74 -10.08
N ASP A 76 -9.35 -11.23 -9.63
CA ASP A 76 -10.53 -11.40 -10.49
C ASP A 76 -11.05 -10.07 -11.06
N SER A 77 -10.83 -8.98 -10.33
CA SER A 77 -11.21 -7.62 -10.72
C SER A 77 -10.14 -6.91 -11.58
N ASP A 78 -9.12 -7.63 -12.06
CA ASP A 78 -7.99 -7.09 -12.84
C ASP A 78 -7.21 -5.95 -12.13
N CYS A 79 -7.16 -6.02 -10.79
CA CYS A 79 -6.41 -5.08 -9.97
C CYS A 79 -4.91 -5.40 -9.94
N SER A 80 -4.07 -4.37 -9.90
CA SER A 80 -2.63 -4.55 -9.64
C SER A 80 -2.36 -4.87 -8.17
N ILE A 81 -1.16 -5.40 -7.89
CA ILE A 81 -0.66 -5.64 -6.52
C ILE A 81 -0.85 -4.39 -5.65
N SER A 82 -0.43 -3.21 -6.12
CA SER A 82 -0.62 -1.95 -5.38
C SER A 82 -2.09 -1.62 -5.09
N GLU A 83 -2.99 -1.84 -6.03
CA GLU A 83 -4.43 -1.61 -5.83
C GLU A 83 -5.01 -2.58 -4.79
N ILE A 84 -4.59 -3.85 -4.85
CA ILE A 84 -4.99 -4.87 -3.88
C ILE A 84 -4.49 -4.48 -2.48
N THR A 85 -3.21 -4.12 -2.33
CA THR A 85 -2.62 -3.64 -1.07
C THR A 85 -3.44 -2.50 -0.45
N LEU A 86 -3.78 -1.49 -1.25
CA LEU A 86 -4.52 -0.32 -0.78
C LEU A 86 -5.97 -0.65 -0.40
N ASN A 87 -6.60 -1.58 -1.11
CA ASN A 87 -7.96 -2.01 -0.81
C ASN A 87 -8.05 -2.90 0.44
N THR A 88 -7.00 -3.69 0.72
CA THR A 88 -6.93 -4.61 1.87
C THR A 88 -6.27 -4.01 3.11
N TYR A 89 -5.66 -2.81 3.01
CA TYR A 89 -4.91 -2.16 4.09
C TYR A 89 -3.71 -2.99 4.60
N LEU A 90 -3.21 -3.90 3.77
CA LEU A 90 -2.02 -4.68 4.06
C LEU A 90 -0.76 -3.86 3.76
N SER A 91 0.37 -4.26 4.34
CA SER A 91 1.68 -3.83 3.87
C SER A 91 2.05 -4.58 2.58
N MET A 92 3.05 -4.07 1.83
CA MET A 92 3.54 -4.76 0.64
C MET A 92 4.20 -6.10 0.98
N GLU A 93 4.83 -6.22 2.16
CA GLU A 93 5.38 -7.48 2.67
C GLU A 93 4.28 -8.50 2.96
N GLU A 94 3.21 -8.09 3.65
CA GLU A 94 2.06 -8.97 3.96
C GLU A 94 1.41 -9.45 2.67
N LEU A 95 1.17 -8.54 1.72
CA LEU A 95 0.61 -8.89 0.42
C LEU A 95 1.52 -9.85 -0.36
N ALA A 96 2.83 -9.60 -0.37
CA ALA A 96 3.79 -10.49 -1.01
C ALA A 96 3.74 -11.91 -0.42
N GLY A 97 3.54 -12.05 0.90
CA GLY A 97 3.37 -13.33 1.57
C GLY A 97 2.16 -14.10 1.06
N TYR A 98 0.99 -13.45 1.04
CA TYR A 98 -0.22 -14.06 0.51
C TYR A 98 -0.15 -14.33 -0.99
N PHE A 99 0.52 -13.46 -1.76
CA PHE A 99 0.74 -13.66 -3.18
C PHE A 99 1.55 -14.93 -3.45
N LEU A 100 2.68 -15.11 -2.76
CA LEU A 100 3.50 -16.33 -2.87
C LEU A 100 2.70 -17.57 -2.49
N PHE A 101 1.92 -17.51 -1.40
CA PHE A 101 1.03 -18.60 -1.02
C PHE A 101 0.04 -18.95 -2.13
N CYS A 102 -0.58 -17.95 -2.77
CA CYS A 102 -1.52 -18.19 -3.86
C CYS A 102 -0.85 -18.76 -5.12
N VAL A 103 0.42 -18.42 -5.37
CA VAL A 103 1.22 -19.03 -6.44
C VAL A 103 1.56 -20.48 -6.09
N ASP A 104 2.03 -20.74 -4.87
CA ASP A 104 2.42 -22.08 -4.41
C ASP A 104 1.21 -23.05 -4.41
N GLU A 105 0.02 -22.57 -4.04
CA GLU A 105 -1.24 -23.33 -4.13
C GLU A 105 -1.80 -23.44 -5.56
N GLY A 106 -1.21 -22.77 -6.54
CA GLY A 106 -1.65 -22.78 -7.93
C GLY A 106 -2.98 -22.03 -8.17
N PHE A 107 -3.34 -21.09 -7.29
CA PHE A 107 -4.46 -20.17 -7.52
C PHE A 107 -4.09 -19.05 -8.50
N PHE A 108 -2.82 -18.67 -8.54
CA PHE A 108 -2.28 -17.74 -9.52
C PHE A 108 -1.44 -18.45 -10.58
N GLU A 109 -1.50 -17.91 -11.80
CA GLU A 109 -0.58 -18.28 -12.86
C GLU A 109 0.84 -17.79 -12.51
N LEU A 110 1.84 -18.55 -12.96
CA LEU A 110 3.23 -18.14 -12.79
C LEU A 110 3.49 -16.85 -13.59
N PRO A 111 4.01 -15.79 -12.97
CA PRO A 111 4.32 -14.56 -13.68
C PRO A 111 5.35 -14.80 -14.79
N ASP A 112 5.14 -14.20 -15.96
CA ASP A 112 6.09 -14.26 -17.09
C ASP A 112 7.48 -13.73 -16.70
N ASN A 113 7.51 -12.67 -15.89
CA ASN A 113 8.74 -12.10 -15.38
C ASN A 113 9.12 -12.73 -14.03
N SER A 114 10.18 -13.54 -14.04
CA SER A 114 10.74 -14.20 -12.85
C SER A 114 11.14 -13.23 -11.74
N GLN A 115 11.41 -11.97 -12.07
CA GLN A 115 11.72 -10.94 -11.07
C GLN A 115 10.57 -10.69 -10.11
N ILE A 116 9.31 -10.86 -10.54
CA ILE A 116 8.13 -10.65 -9.68
C ILE A 116 8.16 -11.63 -8.49
N LEU A 117 8.43 -12.91 -8.75
CA LEU A 117 8.57 -13.93 -7.71
C LEU A 117 9.80 -13.69 -6.84
N ASN A 118 10.91 -13.26 -7.44
CA ASN A 118 12.12 -12.95 -6.71
C ASN A 118 11.94 -11.77 -5.74
N ILE A 119 11.32 -10.69 -6.20
CA ILE A 119 11.01 -9.52 -5.38
C ILE A 119 10.04 -9.92 -4.26
N ALA A 120 8.95 -10.62 -4.57
CA ALA A 120 8.00 -11.07 -3.57
C ALA A 120 8.67 -11.95 -2.49
N GLY A 121 9.52 -12.90 -2.90
CA GLY A 121 10.29 -13.75 -1.98
C GLY A 121 11.31 -12.99 -1.14
N PHE A 122 11.93 -11.94 -1.69
CA PHE A 122 12.84 -11.09 -0.94
C PHE A 122 12.10 -10.20 0.08
N LEU A 123 10.94 -9.66 -0.30
CA LEU A 123 10.09 -8.84 0.57
C LEU A 123 9.63 -9.62 1.81
N THR A 124 9.19 -10.86 1.62
CA THR A 124 8.74 -11.75 2.71
C THR A 124 9.88 -12.36 3.53
N GLY A 125 11.14 -12.16 3.09
CA GLY A 125 12.30 -12.77 3.70
C GLY A 125 12.49 -14.26 3.40
N LYS A 126 11.72 -14.83 2.45
CA LYS A 126 11.95 -16.19 1.91
C LYS A 126 13.31 -16.28 1.22
N TYR A 127 13.74 -15.21 0.56
CA TYR A 127 15.08 -15.09 -0.04
C TYR A 127 15.97 -14.15 0.76
N ASN A 128 17.19 -14.61 1.02
CA ASN A 128 18.26 -13.79 1.56
C ASN A 128 18.80 -12.82 0.50
N THR A 129 19.52 -11.79 0.94
CA THR A 129 20.13 -10.81 0.04
C THR A 129 20.99 -11.44 -1.06
N GLY A 130 21.74 -12.50 -0.75
CA GLY A 130 22.55 -13.22 -1.75
C GLY A 130 21.71 -13.96 -2.78
N GLU A 131 20.70 -14.71 -2.33
CA GLU A 131 19.79 -15.48 -3.20
C GLU A 131 18.99 -14.55 -4.11
N TYR A 132 18.57 -13.39 -3.62
CA TYR A 132 17.92 -12.38 -4.44
C TYR A 132 18.79 -11.97 -5.64
N PHE A 133 20.08 -11.70 -5.41
CA PHE A 133 21.01 -11.30 -6.48
C PHE A 133 21.34 -12.44 -7.46
N VAL A 134 21.32 -13.70 -7.00
CA VAL A 134 21.45 -14.86 -7.88
C VAL A 134 20.21 -14.97 -8.76
N ASN A 135 19.02 -14.93 -8.16
CA ASN A 135 17.75 -15.05 -8.85
C ASN A 135 17.47 -13.86 -9.78
N SER A 136 18.05 -12.69 -9.51
CA SER A 136 17.99 -11.52 -10.40
C SER A 136 19.00 -11.60 -11.56
N GLY A 137 19.85 -12.64 -11.61
CA GLY A 137 20.88 -12.83 -12.62
C GLY A 137 22.07 -11.88 -12.49
N THR A 138 22.22 -11.20 -11.36
CA THR A 138 23.32 -10.24 -11.12
C THR A 138 24.60 -10.94 -10.71
N ILE A 139 24.48 -12.03 -9.95
CA ILE A 139 25.60 -12.87 -9.53
C ILE A 139 25.32 -14.34 -9.87
N THR A 140 26.36 -15.15 -10.03
CA THR A 140 26.21 -16.60 -10.24
C THR A 140 26.20 -17.37 -8.91
N GLU A 141 25.68 -18.59 -8.89
CA GLU A 141 25.72 -19.49 -7.72
C GLU A 141 27.15 -19.73 -7.23
N SER A 142 28.11 -19.91 -8.16
CA SER A 142 29.52 -20.05 -7.81
C SER A 142 30.09 -18.81 -7.13
N GLN A 143 29.70 -17.61 -7.58
CA GLN A 143 30.13 -16.35 -6.96
C GLN A 143 29.51 -16.17 -5.57
N LEU A 144 28.26 -16.61 -5.38
CA LEU A 144 27.61 -16.60 -4.08
C LEU A 144 28.33 -17.56 -3.10
N ASP A 145 28.64 -18.78 -3.54
CA ASP A 145 29.37 -19.77 -2.72
C ASP A 145 30.74 -19.26 -2.28
N ASP A 146 31.47 -18.62 -3.19
CA ASP A 146 32.77 -18.02 -2.88
C ASP A 146 32.63 -16.83 -1.93
N ALA A 147 31.55 -16.05 -2.05
CA ALA A 147 31.24 -14.98 -1.10
C ALA A 147 30.90 -15.54 0.30
N VAL A 148 30.15 -16.64 0.39
CA VAL A 148 29.83 -17.32 1.66
C VAL A 148 31.09 -17.88 2.32
N LYS A 149 31.96 -18.55 1.56
CA LYS A 149 33.26 -19.04 2.07
C LYS A 149 34.12 -17.89 2.60
N ASN A 150 34.18 -16.77 1.87
CA ASN A 150 34.91 -15.58 2.28
C ASN A 150 34.30 -14.88 3.51
N ASN A 151 32.98 -14.94 3.67
CA ASN A 151 32.31 -14.40 4.86
C ASN A 151 32.62 -15.24 6.10
N ASN A 152 32.61 -16.57 5.98
CA ASN A 152 32.92 -17.48 7.10
C ASN A 152 34.39 -17.38 7.56
N ASN A 153 35.29 -16.94 6.68
CA ASN A 153 36.71 -16.75 6.98
C ASN A 153 37.07 -15.34 7.52
N LYS A 154 36.14 -14.38 7.47
CA LYS A 154 36.33 -12.99 7.94
C LYS A 154 35.63 -12.76 9.28
N GLU A 155 35.91 -11.62 9.93
CA GLU A 155 35.41 -11.28 11.25
C GLU A 155 33.88 -11.49 11.38
N PRO A 156 33.40 -12.02 12.53
CA PRO A 156 32.03 -12.47 12.74
C PRO A 156 30.94 -11.39 12.68
N ASN A 157 31.30 -10.14 12.35
CA ASN A 157 30.41 -8.98 12.44
C ASN A 157 30.19 -8.24 11.10
N LYS A 158 30.74 -8.73 9.98
CA LYS A 158 30.46 -8.13 8.67
C LYS A 158 29.10 -8.62 8.13
N LYS A 159 28.24 -7.67 7.75
CA LYS A 159 26.97 -7.98 7.06
C LYS A 159 27.27 -8.58 5.68
N PHE A 160 26.59 -9.67 5.33
CA PHE A 160 26.82 -10.39 4.07
C PHE A 160 26.69 -9.50 2.82
N GLY A 161 25.73 -8.57 2.81
CA GLY A 161 25.59 -7.59 1.73
C GLY A 161 26.85 -6.75 1.51
N GLN A 162 27.56 -6.38 2.57
CA GLN A 162 28.83 -5.65 2.46
C GLN A 162 29.95 -6.52 1.89
N VAL A 163 29.95 -7.82 2.17
CA VAL A 163 30.92 -8.76 1.58
C VAL A 163 30.72 -8.86 0.06
N LEU A 164 29.48 -8.85 -0.42
CA LEU A 164 29.19 -8.83 -1.86
C LEU A 164 29.68 -7.53 -2.53
N VAL A 165 29.59 -6.38 -1.84
CA VAL A 165 30.14 -5.10 -2.32
C VAL A 165 31.68 -5.12 -2.31
N ASP A 166 32.29 -5.61 -1.21
CA ASP A 166 33.75 -5.71 -1.06
C ASP A 166 34.37 -6.61 -2.15
N LEU A 167 33.64 -7.62 -2.61
CA LEU A 167 34.03 -8.52 -3.72
C LEU A 167 33.77 -7.93 -5.11
N GLY A 168 33.16 -6.74 -5.20
CA GLY A 168 32.82 -6.08 -6.47
C GLY A 168 31.69 -6.76 -7.25
N LEU A 169 30.93 -7.66 -6.61
CA LEU A 169 29.84 -8.41 -7.24
C LEU A 169 28.57 -7.56 -7.39
N ILE A 170 28.36 -6.65 -6.45
CA ILE A 170 27.25 -5.70 -6.46
C ILE A 170 27.77 -4.29 -6.10
N SER A 171 27.06 -3.27 -6.57
CA SER A 171 27.33 -1.88 -6.16
C SER A 171 26.69 -1.56 -4.81
N GLN A 172 27.31 -0.64 -4.06
CA GLN A 172 26.71 -0.11 -2.81
C GLN A 172 25.29 0.42 -3.03
N LYS A 173 25.08 1.12 -4.17
CA LYS A 173 23.76 1.63 -4.54
C LYS A 173 22.71 0.52 -4.66
N GLN A 174 23.03 -0.60 -5.32
CA GLN A 174 22.09 -1.73 -5.45
C GLN A 174 21.73 -2.32 -4.09
N LEU A 175 22.71 -2.45 -3.19
CA LEU A 175 22.47 -2.93 -1.83
C LEU A 175 21.55 -1.97 -1.05
N ASP A 176 21.83 -0.67 -1.10
CA ASP A 176 21.03 0.34 -0.40
C ASP A 176 19.59 0.38 -0.94
N THR A 177 19.41 0.28 -2.27
CA THR A 177 18.09 0.23 -2.90
C THR A 177 17.25 -0.96 -2.40
N ILE A 178 17.79 -2.18 -2.42
CA ILE A 178 17.02 -3.37 -1.99
C ILE A 178 16.69 -3.32 -0.50
N LEU A 179 17.58 -2.78 0.34
CA LEU A 179 17.34 -2.65 1.77
C LEU A 179 16.27 -1.59 2.05
N SER A 180 16.31 -0.46 1.35
CA SER A 180 15.28 0.57 1.43
C SER A 180 13.91 0.01 1.04
N ILE A 181 13.84 -0.75 -0.05
CA ILE A 181 12.59 -1.38 -0.51
C ILE A 181 12.04 -2.34 0.53
N LYS A 182 12.90 -3.16 1.16
CA LYS A 182 12.48 -4.11 2.19
C LYS A 182 11.93 -3.41 3.44
N GLU A 183 12.56 -2.31 3.86
CA GLU A 183 12.09 -1.54 5.01
C GLU A 183 10.83 -0.72 4.70
N GLU A 184 10.69 -0.20 3.49
CA GLU A 184 9.46 0.49 3.06
C GLU A 184 8.28 -0.46 2.90
N ALA A 185 8.51 -1.69 2.44
CA ALA A 185 7.45 -2.67 2.24
C ALA A 185 6.72 -3.09 3.52
N LYS A 186 7.36 -2.91 4.69
CA LYS A 186 6.76 -3.09 6.02
C LYS A 186 5.75 -2.00 6.37
N LYS A 187 5.92 -0.79 5.81
CA LYS A 187 5.07 0.35 6.14
C LYS A 187 3.72 0.18 5.48
N ARG A 188 2.65 0.34 6.25
CA ARG A 188 1.30 0.42 5.71
C ARG A 188 1.02 1.83 5.23
N PHE A 189 0.34 1.95 4.10
CA PHE A 189 -0.16 3.24 3.66
C PHE A 189 -1.33 3.68 4.55
N ILE A 190 -1.13 4.76 5.29
CA ILE A 190 -2.16 5.40 6.12
C ILE A 190 -2.28 6.84 5.64
N LEU A 191 -3.47 7.23 5.20
CA LEU A 191 -3.80 8.62 4.90
C LEU A 191 -4.49 9.22 6.12
N ASP A 192 -3.75 9.87 7.01
CA ASP A 192 -4.35 10.62 8.12
C ASP A 192 -4.85 11.98 7.59
N TYR A 193 -6.17 12.17 7.63
CA TYR A 193 -6.80 13.43 7.24
C TYR A 193 -6.40 14.59 8.18
N ASN A 194 -5.94 14.29 9.39
CA ASN A 194 -5.53 15.29 10.38
C ASN A 194 -4.14 15.90 10.10
N ASP A 195 -3.32 15.24 9.29
CA ASP A 195 -1.98 15.71 8.91
C ASP A 195 -2.01 16.68 7.72
N VAL A 196 -3.17 16.87 7.09
CA VAL A 196 -3.33 17.89 6.05
C VAL A 196 -3.24 19.27 6.72
N PRO A 197 -2.32 20.15 6.29
CA PRO A 197 -2.23 21.50 6.82
C PRO A 197 -3.59 22.17 6.71
N LYS A 198 -4.22 22.45 7.86
CA LYS A 198 -5.48 23.19 7.90
C LYS A 198 -5.17 24.61 7.47
N PHE A 199 -5.41 24.91 6.20
CA PHE A 199 -5.32 26.28 5.72
C PHE A 199 -6.39 27.10 6.44
N ASN A 200 -5.96 28.02 7.29
CA ASN A 200 -6.79 29.08 7.84
C ASN A 200 -7.14 30.07 6.71
N SER A 201 -7.93 29.63 5.75
CA SER A 201 -8.60 30.54 4.81
C SER A 201 -9.80 31.17 5.52
N GLU A 202 -10.12 32.43 5.21
CA GLU A 202 -11.27 33.14 5.81
C GLU A 202 -12.60 32.38 5.64
N TYR A 203 -12.71 31.55 4.59
CA TYR A 203 -13.85 30.64 4.36
C TYR A 203 -14.04 29.56 5.44
N ALA A 204 -12.97 29.14 6.12
CA ALA A 204 -13.08 28.19 7.24
C ALA A 204 -13.71 28.85 8.49
N LYS A 205 -13.46 30.16 8.71
CA LYS A 205 -14.12 30.92 9.78
C LYS A 205 -15.61 31.08 9.54
N GLU A 206 -16.04 31.24 8.30
CA GLU A 206 -17.46 31.31 7.95
C GLU A 206 -18.18 30.00 8.29
N LYS A 207 -17.58 28.84 7.94
CA LYS A 207 -18.17 27.54 8.27
C LYS A 207 -18.32 27.32 9.78
N ASP A 208 -17.30 27.64 10.57
CA ASP A 208 -17.36 27.53 12.03
C ASP A 208 -18.39 28.52 12.62
N ASN A 209 -18.57 29.69 12.01
CA ASN A 209 -19.56 30.68 12.42
C ASN A 209 -21.00 30.23 12.07
N TYR A 210 -21.18 29.59 10.91
CA TYR A 210 -22.47 28.99 10.52
C TYR A 210 -22.83 27.79 11.39
N GLU A 211 -21.87 26.94 11.76
CA GLU A 211 -22.11 25.82 12.67
C GLU A 211 -22.56 26.33 14.06
N LYS A 212 -21.93 27.40 14.55
CA LYS A 212 -22.32 28.05 15.81
C LYS A 212 -23.71 28.69 15.75
N GLN A 213 -24.03 29.39 14.66
CA GLN A 213 -25.38 29.96 14.44
C GLN A 213 -26.47 28.87 14.35
N ILE A 214 -26.17 27.73 13.71
CA ILE A 214 -27.11 26.61 13.63
C ILE A 214 -27.37 26.01 15.01
N GLU A 215 -26.35 25.95 15.88
CA GLU A 215 -26.49 25.45 17.24
C GLU A 215 -27.33 26.39 18.11
N ASP A 216 -27.08 27.70 18.06
CA ASP A 216 -27.87 28.71 18.77
C ASP A 216 -29.35 28.70 18.32
N LEU A 217 -29.60 28.65 17.00
CA LEU A 217 -30.97 28.56 16.45
C LEU A 217 -31.69 27.26 16.84
N LYS A 218 -30.97 26.15 17.01
CA LYS A 218 -31.55 24.89 17.52
C LYS A 218 -31.93 25.00 18.99
N GLN A 219 -31.10 25.66 19.80
CA GLN A 219 -31.40 25.89 21.21
C GLN A 219 -32.62 26.81 21.38
N GLU A 220 -32.69 27.91 20.62
CA GLU A 220 -33.86 28.80 20.63
C GLU A 220 -35.15 28.07 20.21
N ASN A 221 -35.10 27.27 19.15
CA ASN A 221 -36.25 26.47 18.72
C ASN A 221 -36.69 25.45 19.80
N ALA A 222 -35.75 24.85 20.53
CA ALA A 222 -36.08 23.94 21.63
C ALA A 222 -36.78 24.67 22.79
N ILE A 223 -36.33 25.89 23.12
CA ILE A 223 -36.95 26.73 24.15
C ILE A 223 -38.35 27.18 23.71
N LEU A 224 -38.51 27.60 22.45
CA LEU A 224 -39.80 28.01 21.89
C LEU A 224 -40.81 26.86 21.88
N LYS A 225 -40.39 25.65 21.48
CA LYS A 225 -41.23 24.45 21.53
C LYS A 225 -41.72 24.15 22.95
N LYS A 226 -40.83 24.21 23.95
CA LYS A 226 -41.22 24.03 25.37
C LYS A 226 -42.23 25.08 25.85
N LYS A 227 -42.04 26.35 25.46
CA LYS A 227 -43.01 27.42 25.78
C LYS A 227 -44.36 27.20 25.11
N LEU A 228 -44.36 26.76 23.85
CA LEU A 228 -45.58 26.43 23.11
C LEU A 228 -46.34 25.26 23.73
N GLU A 229 -45.63 24.22 24.19
CA GLU A 229 -46.23 23.09 24.93
C GLU A 229 -46.82 23.54 26.27
N GLN A 230 -46.15 24.43 27.00
CA GLN A 230 -46.68 25.02 28.23
C GLN A 230 -47.96 25.84 27.96
N LEU A 231 -48.00 26.63 26.89
CA LEU A 231 -49.21 27.35 26.51
C LEU A 231 -50.34 26.41 26.07
N LEU A 232 -50.05 25.38 25.28
CA LEU A 232 -51.01 24.34 24.89
C LEU A 232 -51.62 23.60 26.09
N THR A 233 -50.81 23.32 27.10
CA THR A 233 -51.28 22.69 28.34
C THR A 233 -52.11 23.63 29.21
N MET A 234 -51.85 24.94 29.18
CA MET A 234 -52.70 25.94 29.83
C MET A 234 -54.04 26.13 29.10
N VAL A 235 -54.04 26.15 27.76
CA VAL A 235 -55.27 26.27 26.96
C VAL A 235 -56.15 25.02 27.14
N LYS A 236 -55.57 23.81 27.12
CA LYS A 236 -56.29 22.56 27.41
C LYS A 236 -56.83 22.43 28.84
N ARG A 237 -56.42 23.29 29.77
CA ARG A 237 -56.95 23.36 31.15
C ARG A 237 -58.07 24.39 31.31
N ASN A 238 -58.26 25.27 30.33
CA ASN A 238 -59.27 26.33 30.33
C ASN A 238 -60.46 26.03 29.41
N ASP A 239 -60.46 24.89 28.72
CA ASP A 239 -61.62 24.23 28.12
C ASP A 239 -62.10 23.09 29.05
#